data_AF-A0A7T8ACW2-F1
#
_entry.id   AF-A0A7T8ACW2-F1
#
_cell.length_a   1.000
_cell.length_b   1.000
_cell.length_c   1.000
_cell.angle_alpha   90.00
_cell.angle_beta   90.00
_cell.angle_gamma   90.00
#
_symmetry.space_group_name_H-M   'P 1'
#
loop_
_entity.id
_entity.type
_entity.pdbx_description
1 polymer ?
#
loop_
_entity_poly.entity_id
_entity_poly.type
_entity_poly.pdbx_seq_one_letter_code
_entity_poly.pdbx_strand_id
1 'polypeptide(L)'
;MKKPGYLFLLLPVSMALSACGDEAAQEQGAVQQATVEEPGFEDTAATPSQLRSEAMELAQHLQSGTLDMAESSAVLEDLDQLVTANIAEFPEAIRAQLTQDIASAKSALQSSDADGVAEAAASIASTLASVPADAQTGAAADPQLPAGADPA
;
A
#
# COMPACT_ATOMS: atom_id res chain seq x y z
N MET A 1 43.46 -3.80 30.84
CA MET A 1 44.17 -4.97 30.28
C MET A 1 43.14 -5.96 29.75
N LYS A 2 43.35 -6.51 28.53
CA LYS A 2 42.64 -7.62 27.82
C LYS A 2 41.20 -7.31 27.35
N LYS A 3 40.72 -7.63 26.14
CA LYS A 3 41.17 -7.88 24.74
C LYS A 3 39.82 -8.11 23.99
N PRO A 4 39.54 -7.55 22.79
CA PRO A 4 38.35 -7.91 22.03
C PRO A 4 38.61 -9.22 21.27
N GLY A 5 37.57 -10.06 21.12
CA GLY A 5 37.64 -11.31 20.38
C GLY A 5 36.45 -11.43 19.44
N TYR A 6 36.63 -10.99 18.20
CA TYR A 6 35.84 -11.45 17.06
C TYR A 6 36.30 -12.88 16.72
N LEU A 7 35.37 -13.82 16.60
CA LEU A 7 35.58 -15.03 15.83
C LEU A 7 34.34 -15.28 14.96
N PHE A 8 34.60 -15.11 13.68
CA PHE A 8 33.79 -15.39 12.50
C PHE A 8 33.39 -16.87 12.41
N LEU A 9 32.29 -17.16 11.71
CA LEU A 9 31.95 -18.41 11.01
C LEU A 9 31.49 -19.62 11.84
N LEU A 10 30.23 -20.02 11.63
CA LEU A 10 29.90 -21.31 10.99
C LEU A 10 28.40 -21.38 10.61
N LEU A 11 28.17 -21.50 9.31
CA LEU A 11 26.88 -21.58 8.64
C LEU A 11 26.64 -23.05 8.26
N PRO A 12 25.60 -23.74 8.75
CA PRO A 12 25.20 -25.04 8.20
C PRO A 12 24.13 -24.86 7.11
N VAL A 13 24.55 -24.94 5.84
CA VAL A 13 23.68 -25.21 4.70
C VAL A 13 23.14 -26.63 4.86
N SER A 14 21.81 -26.79 4.99
CA SER A 14 21.14 -28.09 4.87
C SER A 14 20.29 -28.08 3.61
N MET A 15 20.86 -28.63 2.53
CA MET A 15 20.13 -29.07 1.34
C MET A 15 19.77 -30.55 1.55
N ALA A 16 18.47 -30.86 1.62
CA ALA A 16 17.97 -32.22 1.51
C ALA A 16 17.08 -32.31 0.27
N LEU A 17 17.72 -32.65 -0.86
CA LEU A 17 17.07 -33.23 -2.03
C LEU A 17 16.71 -34.68 -1.70
N SER A 18 15.42 -35.00 -1.62
CA SER A 18 14.93 -36.37 -1.71
C SER A 18 14.03 -36.48 -2.94
N ALA A 19 14.65 -36.87 -4.05
CA ALA A 19 13.99 -37.35 -5.26
C ALA A 19 14.63 -38.70 -5.61
N CYS A 20 13.94 -39.81 -5.38
CA CYS A 20 14.12 -41.09 -6.08
C CYS A 20 13.04 -42.10 -5.65
N GLY A 21 12.16 -42.53 -6.56
CA GLY A 21 11.24 -43.66 -6.36
C GLY A 21 9.93 -43.51 -7.13
N ASP A 22 9.86 -44.18 -8.28
CA ASP A 22 8.81 -44.13 -9.31
C ASP A 22 7.68 -45.18 -9.09
N GLU A 23 6.52 -44.91 -9.69
CA GLU A 23 5.36 -45.80 -9.99
C GLU A 23 4.41 -46.27 -8.85
N ALA A 24 3.20 -45.70 -8.81
CA ALA A 24 1.98 -46.37 -9.30
C ALA A 24 0.71 -45.54 -9.01
N ALA A 25 -0.05 -45.27 -10.07
CA ALA A 25 -1.28 -44.51 -10.09
C ALA A 25 -2.48 -45.28 -9.51
N GLN A 26 -3.23 -44.61 -8.64
CA GLN A 26 -4.66 -44.69 -8.32
C GLN A 26 -4.74 -43.95 -6.98
N GLU A 27 -5.51 -42.90 -6.75
CA GLU A 27 -6.95 -42.83 -6.91
C GLU A 27 -7.35 -41.36 -7.12
N GLN A 28 -8.09 -41.13 -8.20
CA GLN A 28 -8.84 -39.91 -8.43
C GLN A 28 -9.94 -39.84 -7.37
N GLY A 29 -9.71 -39.07 -6.32
CA GLY A 29 -10.70 -38.76 -5.30
C GLY A 29 -10.62 -37.28 -5.01
N ALA A 30 -11.41 -36.50 -5.75
CA ALA A 30 -11.72 -35.09 -5.57
C ALA A 30 -11.39 -34.52 -4.17
N VAL A 31 -10.14 -34.11 -3.96
CA VAL A 31 -9.82 -33.11 -2.96
C VAL A 31 -9.80 -31.82 -3.74
N GLN A 32 -10.92 -31.10 -3.65
CA GLN A 32 -10.96 -29.68 -3.94
C GLN A 32 -9.78 -29.07 -3.20
N GLN A 33 -8.70 -28.82 -3.93
CA GLN A 33 -7.72 -27.85 -3.52
C GLN A 33 -8.54 -26.56 -3.44
N ALA A 34 -8.94 -26.22 -2.23
CA ALA A 34 -8.95 -24.83 -1.83
C ALA A 34 -7.52 -24.36 -2.09
N THR A 35 -7.27 -23.95 -3.33
CA THR A 35 -6.23 -22.99 -3.66
C THR A 35 -6.66 -21.78 -2.86
N VAL A 36 -6.25 -21.74 -1.60
CA VAL A 36 -6.02 -20.49 -0.91
C VAL A 36 -5.08 -19.78 -1.87
N GLU A 37 -5.66 -18.84 -2.62
CA GLU A 37 -4.93 -17.79 -3.30
C GLU A 37 -4.09 -17.13 -2.21
N GLU A 38 -2.90 -17.71 -1.98
CA GLU A 38 -1.80 -17.00 -1.36
C GLU A 38 -1.55 -15.87 -2.35
N PRO A 39 -1.91 -14.62 -2.01
CA PRO A 39 -1.82 -13.54 -2.96
C PRO A 39 -0.34 -13.43 -3.33
N GLY A 40 -0.06 -13.76 -4.59
CA GLY A 40 1.27 -13.62 -5.14
C GLY A 40 1.74 -12.21 -4.85
N PHE A 41 2.99 -12.09 -4.41
CA PHE A 41 3.76 -10.86 -4.52
C PHE A 41 3.96 -10.59 -6.02
N GLU A 42 2.89 -10.25 -6.70
CA GLU A 42 2.97 -9.52 -7.94
C GLU A 42 3.47 -8.12 -7.58
N ASP A 43 4.40 -7.61 -8.38
CA ASP A 43 4.79 -6.20 -8.45
C ASP A 43 3.60 -5.38 -9.01
N THR A 44 2.40 -5.62 -8.45
CA THR A 44 1.16 -4.97 -8.81
C THR A 44 1.26 -3.55 -8.30
N ALA A 45 1.26 -2.60 -9.24
CA ALA A 45 1.11 -1.19 -8.92
C ALA A 45 0.00 -1.02 -7.87
N ALA A 46 0.31 -0.29 -6.79
CA ALA A 46 -0.60 -0.13 -5.66
C ALA A 46 -1.97 0.34 -6.16
N THR A 47 -3.03 -0.38 -5.78
CA THR A 47 -4.38 -0.04 -6.23
C THR A 47 -4.82 1.31 -5.64
N PRO A 48 -5.73 2.07 -6.29
CA PRO A 48 -6.24 3.33 -5.75
C PRO A 48 -6.79 3.23 -4.32
N SER A 49 -7.36 2.08 -3.98
CA SER A 49 -7.86 1.79 -2.63
C SER A 49 -6.74 1.61 -1.61
N GLN A 50 -5.67 0.89 -1.98
CA GLN A 50 -4.49 0.74 -1.12
C GLN A 50 -3.79 2.08 -0.89
N LEU A 51 -3.57 2.86 -1.96
CA LEU A 51 -2.95 4.18 -1.86
C LEU A 51 -3.74 5.13 -0.95
N ARG A 52 -5.07 5.09 -1.02
CA ARG A 52 -5.90 5.91 -0.12
C ARG A 52 -5.84 5.42 1.32
N SER A 53 -5.88 4.11 1.54
CA SER A 53 -5.76 3.54 2.89
C SER A 53 -4.44 3.94 3.53
N GLU A 54 -3.34 3.81 2.80
CA GLU A 54 -2.00 4.19 3.25
C GLU A 54 -1.89 5.70 3.50
N ALA A 55 -2.37 6.53 2.56
CA ALA A 55 -2.45 7.98 2.77
C ALA A 55 -3.29 8.36 4.00
N MET A 56 -4.38 7.62 4.25
CA MET A 56 -5.26 7.85 5.40
C MET A 56 -4.61 7.40 6.71
N GLU A 57 -3.82 6.33 6.71
CA GLU A 57 -3.02 5.92 7.87
C GLU A 57 -1.95 6.95 8.21
N LEU A 58 -1.21 7.45 7.21
CA LEU A 58 -0.21 8.52 7.40
C LEU A 58 -0.85 9.82 7.92
N ALA A 59 -1.99 10.22 7.37
CA ALA A 59 -2.72 11.41 7.82
C ALA A 59 -3.23 11.26 9.27
N GLN A 60 -3.77 10.10 9.63
CA GLN A 60 -4.18 9.81 11.01
C GLN A 60 -2.98 9.77 11.98
N HIS A 61 -1.84 9.26 11.52
CA HIS A 61 -0.62 9.24 12.31
C HIS A 61 -0.13 10.66 12.62
N LEU A 62 -0.15 11.56 11.64
CA LEU A 62 0.11 13.00 11.84
C LEU A 62 -0.89 13.65 12.79
N GLN A 63 -2.18 13.31 12.66
CA GLN A 63 -3.25 13.85 13.51
C GLN A 63 -3.14 13.39 14.97
N SER A 64 -2.58 12.19 15.22
CA SER A 64 -2.52 11.60 16.56
C SER A 64 -1.77 12.46 17.59
N GLY A 65 -0.92 13.40 17.13
CA GLY A 65 -0.14 14.28 17.98
C GLY A 65 0.93 13.55 18.81
N THR A 66 1.22 12.28 18.50
CA THR A 66 2.24 11.49 19.22
C THR A 66 3.64 11.67 18.64
N LEU A 67 3.76 12.28 17.46
CA LEU A 67 5.01 12.47 16.72
C LEU A 67 5.71 13.76 17.13
N ASP A 68 7.03 13.73 17.28
CA ASP A 68 7.82 14.96 17.35
C ASP A 68 7.83 15.68 15.98
N MET A 69 8.28 16.93 15.93
CA MET A 69 8.39 17.71 14.69
C MET A 69 9.22 17.02 13.61
N ALA A 70 10.32 16.36 13.99
CA ALA A 70 11.16 15.63 13.03
C ALA A 70 10.43 14.42 12.44
N GLU A 71 9.68 13.70 13.26
CA GLU A 71 8.89 12.53 12.83
C GLU A 71 7.68 12.97 12.00
N SER A 72 7.03 14.07 12.39
CA SER A 72 5.94 14.68 11.65
C SER A 72 6.39 15.14 10.26
N SER A 73 7.62 15.67 10.13
CA SER A 73 8.22 15.96 8.82
C SER A 73 8.37 14.71 7.97
N ALA A 74 8.96 13.65 8.51
CA ALA A 74 9.16 12.41 7.77
C ALA A 74 7.84 11.78 7.31
N VAL A 75 6.83 11.73 8.17
CA VAL A 75 5.50 11.19 7.83
C VAL A 75 4.79 12.06 6.80
N LEU A 76 4.93 13.40 6.88
CA LEU A 76 4.35 14.28 5.88
C LEU A 76 5.06 14.19 4.53
N GLU A 77 6.39 14.03 4.52
CA GLU A 77 7.16 13.80 3.30
C GLU A 77 6.78 12.48 2.62
N ASP A 78 6.54 11.43 3.40
CA ASP A 78 6.06 10.14 2.90
C ASP A 78 4.67 10.28 2.27
N LEU A 79 3.75 10.97 2.95
CA LEU A 79 2.42 11.26 2.43
C LEU A 79 2.46 12.11 1.15
N ASP A 80 3.28 13.17 1.11
CA ASP A 80 3.48 14.04 -0.06
C ASP A 80 4.03 13.24 -1.24
N GLN A 81 5.01 12.36 -1.00
CA GLN A 81 5.60 11.51 -2.01
C GLN A 81 4.58 10.48 -2.54
N LEU A 82 3.85 9.80 -1.65
CA LEU A 82 2.82 8.83 -2.02
C LEU A 82 1.74 9.47 -2.89
N VAL A 83 1.23 10.63 -2.46
CA VAL A 83 0.18 11.35 -3.18
C VAL A 83 0.69 11.90 -4.50
N THR A 84 1.88 12.50 -4.54
CA THR A 84 2.42 13.10 -5.78
C THR A 84 2.80 12.02 -6.80
N ALA A 85 3.42 10.91 -6.36
CA ALA A 85 3.79 9.81 -7.23
C ALA A 85 2.58 9.11 -7.85
N ASN A 86 1.45 9.11 -7.14
CA ASN A 86 0.24 8.39 -7.55
C ASN A 86 -0.97 9.32 -7.72
N ILE A 87 -0.77 10.62 -7.99
CA ILE A 87 -1.86 11.61 -8.03
C ILE A 87 -2.94 11.25 -9.05
N ALA A 88 -2.56 10.53 -10.11
CA ALA A 88 -3.46 10.02 -11.14
C ALA A 88 -4.44 8.94 -10.65
N GLU A 89 -4.12 8.25 -9.56
CA GLU A 89 -4.96 7.20 -8.96
C GLU A 89 -6.02 7.79 -8.01
N PHE A 90 -5.83 9.03 -7.54
CA PHE A 90 -6.83 9.73 -6.74
C PHE A 90 -7.91 10.35 -7.65
N PRO A 91 -9.17 10.44 -7.19
CA PRO A 91 -10.23 11.10 -7.97
C PRO A 91 -9.92 12.57 -8.25
N GLU A 92 -10.13 13.02 -9.49
CA GLU A 92 -9.82 14.40 -9.91
C GLU A 92 -10.46 15.47 -9.00
N ALA A 93 -11.69 15.21 -8.55
CA ALA A 93 -12.45 16.11 -7.67
C ALA A 93 -11.73 16.46 -6.36
N ILE A 94 -10.87 15.57 -5.85
CA ILE A 94 -10.14 15.79 -4.58
C ILE A 94 -8.66 16.14 -4.78
N ARG A 95 -8.08 15.95 -5.97
CA ARG A 95 -6.63 16.13 -6.20
C ARG A 95 -6.13 17.52 -5.82
N ALA A 96 -6.90 18.56 -6.19
CA ALA A 96 -6.55 19.95 -5.90
C ALA A 96 -6.60 20.23 -4.40
N GLN A 97 -7.66 19.79 -3.73
CA GLN A 97 -7.83 19.97 -2.29
C GLN A 97 -6.76 19.20 -1.51
N LEU A 98 -6.51 17.93 -1.88
CA LEU A 98 -5.50 17.09 -1.24
C LEU A 98 -4.10 17.71 -1.35
N THR A 99 -3.72 18.19 -2.53
CA THR A 99 -2.44 18.89 -2.73
C THR A 99 -2.34 20.16 -1.88
N GLN A 100 -3.45 20.92 -1.77
CA GLN A 100 -3.50 22.13 -0.95
C GLN A 100 -3.39 21.83 0.55
N ASP A 101 -4.07 20.79 1.02
CA ASP A 101 -4.02 20.37 2.42
C ASP A 101 -2.59 19.94 2.80
N ILE A 102 -1.90 19.19 1.93
CA ILE A 102 -0.49 18.79 2.10
C ILE A 102 0.44 20.01 2.13
N ALA A 103 0.26 20.95 1.20
CA ALA A 103 1.04 22.19 1.20
C ALA A 103 0.84 23.01 2.47
N SER A 104 -0.37 22.98 3.04
CA SER A 104 -0.70 23.64 4.30
C SER A 104 0.00 22.97 5.48
N ALA A 105 -0.01 21.65 5.54
CA ALA A 105 0.76 20.88 6.54
C ALA A 105 2.27 21.18 6.45
N LYS A 106 2.83 21.27 5.23
CA LYS A 106 4.24 21.61 5.02
C LYS A 106 4.57 23.01 5.52
N SER A 107 3.66 23.96 5.30
CA SER A 107 3.81 25.34 5.78
C SER A 107 3.74 25.43 7.32
N ALA A 108 2.87 24.63 7.95
CA ALA A 108 2.78 24.53 9.40
C ALA A 108 4.07 23.93 10.00
N LEU A 109 4.62 22.86 9.41
CA LEU A 109 5.92 22.31 9.82
C LEU A 109 7.06 23.33 9.70
N GLN A 110 7.13 24.07 8.58
CA GLN A 110 8.13 25.11 8.38
C GLN A 110 8.03 26.24 9.43
N SER A 111 6.83 26.48 9.94
CA SER A 111 6.56 27.44 11.01
C SER A 111 6.69 26.84 12.41
N SER A 112 7.03 25.54 12.51
CA SER A 112 7.05 24.78 13.77
C SER A 112 5.71 24.82 14.53
N ASP A 113 4.60 24.85 13.79
CA ASP A 113 3.25 24.96 14.33
C ASP A 113 2.60 23.58 14.44
N ALA A 114 2.76 22.92 15.60
CA ALA A 114 2.33 21.53 15.81
C ALA A 114 0.82 21.36 15.64
N ASP A 115 0.06 22.32 16.17
CA ASP A 115 -1.39 22.35 16.06
C ASP A 115 -1.83 22.51 14.60
N GLY A 116 -1.21 23.40 13.83
CA GLY A 116 -1.49 23.56 12.41
C GLY A 116 -1.15 22.34 11.55
N VAL A 117 -0.14 21.55 11.94
CA VAL A 117 0.15 20.25 11.29
C VAL A 117 -0.98 19.25 11.56
N ALA A 118 -1.44 19.15 12.80
CA ALA A 118 -2.54 18.25 13.17
C ALA A 118 -3.87 18.68 12.51
N GLU A 119 -4.15 19.97 12.43
CA GLU A 119 -5.32 20.51 11.73
C GLU A 119 -5.28 20.23 10.22
N ALA A 120 -4.13 20.46 9.58
CA ALA A 120 -3.94 20.15 8.17
C ALA A 120 -4.05 18.65 7.91
N ALA A 121 -3.47 17.81 8.77
CA ALA A 121 -3.60 16.35 8.71
C ALA A 121 -5.06 15.88 8.84
N ALA A 122 -5.85 16.51 9.71
CA ALA A 122 -7.28 16.26 9.82
C ALA A 122 -8.03 16.63 8.52
N SER A 123 -7.66 17.73 7.87
CA SER A 123 -8.20 18.13 6.56
C SER A 123 -7.88 17.08 5.49
N ILE A 124 -6.63 16.60 5.43
CA ILE A 124 -6.19 15.53 4.53
C ILE A 124 -7.04 14.27 4.73
N ALA A 125 -7.20 13.82 5.98
CA ALA A 125 -8.00 12.65 6.30
C ALA A 125 -9.47 12.81 5.89
N SER A 126 -10.05 14.00 6.09
CA SER A 126 -11.42 14.34 5.68
C SER A 126 -11.58 14.34 4.15
N THR A 127 -10.62 14.91 3.43
CA THR A 127 -10.57 14.91 1.96
C THR A 127 -10.50 13.49 1.41
N LEU A 128 -9.65 12.64 1.99
CA LEU A 128 -9.54 11.22 1.63
C LEU A 128 -10.82 10.43 1.94
N ALA A 129 -11.47 10.71 3.08
CA ALA A 129 -12.72 10.07 3.49
C ALA A 129 -13.92 10.47 2.62
N SER A 130 -13.87 11.63 1.96
CA SER A 130 -14.94 12.13 1.09
C SER A 130 -15.00 11.41 -0.28
N VAL A 131 -14.04 10.52 -0.57
CA VAL A 131 -14.02 9.73 -1.80
C VAL A 131 -14.98 8.55 -1.69
N PRO A 132 -16.04 8.47 -2.51
CA PRO A 132 -16.96 7.33 -2.50
C PRO A 132 -16.23 6.04 -2.92
N ALA A 133 -16.68 4.90 -2.38
CA ALA A 133 -16.13 3.55 -2.64
C ALA A 133 -16.08 3.21 -4.15
N ASP A 134 -16.97 3.80 -4.92
CA ASP A 134 -17.17 3.53 -6.34
C ASP A 134 -16.15 4.24 -7.24
N ALA A 135 -15.63 5.39 -6.78
CA ALA A 135 -14.61 6.19 -7.50
C ALA A 135 -13.19 5.61 -7.41
N GLN A 136 -13.06 4.46 -6.74
CA GLN A 136 -11.80 3.78 -6.41
C GLN A 136 -11.50 2.63 -7.39
N THR A 137 -12.50 2.27 -8.19
CA THR A 137 -12.39 1.22 -9.18
C THR A 137 -11.78 1.83 -10.44
N GLY A 138 -10.47 1.74 -10.56
CA GLY A 138 -9.82 1.57 -11.86
C GLY A 138 -10.25 0.22 -12.46
N ALA A 139 -11.55 0.00 -12.64
CA ALA A 139 -12.04 -1.15 -13.38
C ALA A 139 -11.67 -0.90 -14.83
N ALA A 140 -10.72 -1.69 -15.33
CA ALA A 140 -10.72 -2.05 -16.73
C ALA A 140 -12.16 -2.33 -17.14
N ALA A 141 -12.74 -1.40 -17.91
CA ALA A 141 -13.95 -1.66 -18.65
C ALA A 141 -13.55 -2.70 -19.69
N ASP A 142 -13.63 -3.97 -19.31
CA ASP A 142 -13.73 -5.08 -20.24
C ASP A 142 -14.91 -4.75 -21.16
N PRO A 143 -14.70 -4.48 -22.46
CA PRO A 143 -15.80 -4.30 -23.37
C PRO A 143 -16.46 -5.67 -23.50
N GLN A 144 -17.52 -5.87 -22.72
CA GLN A 144 -18.42 -7.00 -22.83
C GLN A 144 -18.96 -7.04 -24.28
N LEU A 145 -18.23 -7.73 -25.14
CA LEU A 145 -18.65 -8.14 -26.47
C LEU A 145 -19.89 -9.01 -26.26
N PRO A 146 -21.08 -8.64 -26.78
CA PRO A 146 -22.16 -9.59 -26.86
C PRO A 146 -21.76 -10.66 -27.88
N ALA A 147 -21.22 -11.77 -27.37
CA ALA A 147 -21.20 -13.05 -28.06
C ALA A 147 -22.65 -13.51 -28.21
N GLY A 148 -23.30 -13.07 -29.28
CA GLY A 148 -24.66 -13.44 -29.64
C GLY A 148 -24.75 -13.52 -31.15
N ALA A 149 -24.16 -14.58 -31.70
CA ALA A 149 -24.35 -14.99 -33.07
C ALA A 149 -25.83 -15.32 -33.32
N ASP A 150 -26.44 -14.69 -34.32
CA ASP A 150 -27.59 -15.28 -35.01
C ASP A 150 -27.55 -14.91 -36.50
N PRO A 151 -27.04 -15.83 -37.34
CA PRO A 151 -27.49 -15.90 -38.72
C PRO A 151 -28.21 -17.23 -38.95
N ALA A 152 -29.54 -17.19 -39.01
CA ALA A 152 -30.37 -18.16 -39.72
C ALA A 152 -31.67 -17.51 -40.22
#